data_AF-A0A953F2H3-F1
#
_entry.id   AF-A0A953F2H3-F1
#
_cell.length_a   1.000
_cell.length_b   1.000
_cell.length_c   1.000
_cell.angle_alpha   90.00
_cell.angle_beta   90.00
_cell.angle_gamma   90.00
#
_symmetry.space_group_name_H-M   'P 1'
#
loop_
_entity.id
_entity.type
_entity.pdbx_description
1 polymer ?
#
loop_
_entity_poly.entity_id
_entity_poly.type
_entity_poly.pdbx_seq_one_letter_code
_entity_poly.pdbx_strand_id
1 'polypeptide(L)'
;MLIVGLEHVIPMATTEEMEYVVWLNPVEIGSEISHSLSFDFVQIYFIGLTVFSLIFLLRLARLFLEIRKALEVKPESQNLFVLPEAKGSFTFFGRIFLSLEDVSDEMVIQHENEHRKQRHSADLIIYEIYACLFWFNPLIWIGRVELKKVHEYLVDQQMCNQFSVADYKQRLLEKALYDGNNVFLKNTFNSNQLKNRFKMMNTKKNFIGRIKVFSVLFIAGFTMMSFTLNQNSLSIWENNLESFTEIAGQKEKVYDAPEKMAEFIGGMDGLMKYLQSNMVYPSSAKEKGIQGKVHVSFVVSSKGKVKDVKILRGVESSLDNEAMRVVSAMPSWTPAENEGKKVACRMVLPINFKLQD
;
A
#
# COMPACT_ATOMS: atom_id res chain seq x y z
N MET A 1 13.46 34.60 22.28
CA MET A 1 14.01 35.16 23.54
C MET A 1 13.86 34.08 24.59
N LEU A 2 14.94 33.37 24.91
CA LEU A 2 14.95 32.23 25.84
C LEU A 2 15.22 32.76 27.24
N ILE A 3 14.26 32.61 28.15
CA ILE A 3 14.48 32.79 29.59
C ILE A 3 14.49 31.38 30.17
N VAL A 4 15.66 30.92 30.60
CA VAL A 4 15.82 29.65 31.32
C VAL A 4 15.82 29.97 32.80
N GLY A 5 14.77 29.52 33.51
CA GLY A 5 14.69 29.59 34.97
C GLY A 5 15.46 28.42 35.59
N LEU A 6 16.39 28.74 36.50
CA LEU A 6 17.12 27.78 37.32
C LEU A 6 16.44 27.68 38.68
N GLU A 7 15.89 26.52 39.05
CA GLU A 7 15.60 26.23 40.46
C GLU A 7 16.06 24.82 40.86
N HIS A 8 16.78 24.80 41.98
CA HIS A 8 17.19 23.69 42.84
C HIS A 8 18.44 22.85 42.48
N VAL A 9 19.53 23.21 43.18
CA VAL A 9 20.73 22.40 43.38
C VAL A 9 20.68 21.81 44.79
N ILE A 10 20.62 20.49 44.94
CA ILE A 10 20.77 19.82 46.24
C ILE A 10 22.15 19.13 46.25
N PRO A 11 23.06 19.46 47.18
CA PRO A 11 24.34 18.79 47.28
C PRO A 11 24.19 17.48 48.06
N MET A 12 24.53 16.36 47.43
CA MET A 12 24.74 15.08 48.12
C MET A 12 26.26 14.87 48.25
N ALA A 13 26.78 15.05 49.45
CA ALA A 13 28.20 14.95 49.72
C ALA A 13 28.59 13.51 50.08
N THR A 14 29.35 12.86 49.19
CA THR A 14 30.31 11.81 49.54
C THR A 14 31.54 11.99 48.65
N THR A 15 32.71 11.86 49.25
CA THR A 15 34.03 12.22 48.74
C THR A 15 34.44 11.43 47.49
N GLU A 16 34.89 12.19 46.47
CA GLU A 16 35.58 11.86 45.21
C GLU A 16 34.74 12.14 43.96
N GLU A 17 35.20 13.16 43.22
CA GLU A 17 34.69 13.71 41.95
C GLU A 17 33.25 14.26 41.97
N MET A 18 33.12 15.60 42.09
CA MET A 18 31.85 16.29 41.87
C MET A 18 31.51 16.30 40.38
N GLU A 19 30.81 15.27 39.92
CA GLU A 19 30.16 15.26 38.60
C GLU A 19 28.81 15.98 38.71
N TYR A 20 28.72 17.19 38.16
CA TYR A 20 27.48 17.96 38.13
C TYR A 20 26.56 17.38 37.05
N VAL A 21 25.63 16.51 37.44
CA VAL A 21 24.56 16.04 36.54
C VAL A 21 23.48 17.12 36.46
N VAL A 22 23.55 17.96 35.43
CA VAL A 22 22.50 18.93 35.11
C VAL A 22 21.36 18.19 34.41
N TRP A 23 20.24 18.03 35.12
CA TRP A 23 18.99 17.56 34.50
C TRP A 23 18.41 18.70 33.67
N LEU A 24 18.53 18.62 32.34
CA LEU A 24 17.74 19.44 31.45
C LEU A 24 16.31 18.90 31.46
N ASN A 25 15.33 19.76 31.73
CA ASN A 25 13.93 19.40 31.48
C ASN A 25 13.80 18.94 30.02
N PRO A 26 13.01 17.88 29.75
CA PRO A 26 12.72 17.50 28.37
C PRO A 26 12.17 18.74 27.67
N VAL A 27 12.88 19.19 26.63
CA VAL A 27 12.38 20.25 25.75
C VAL A 27 11.12 19.69 25.13
N GLU A 28 9.96 20.14 25.60
CA GLU A 28 8.74 20.06 24.83
C GLU A 28 9.01 20.91 23.58
N ILE A 29 9.42 20.24 22.51
CA ILE A 29 9.35 20.80 21.17
C ILE A 29 7.86 20.98 20.94
N GLY A 30 7.33 22.12 21.37
CA GLY A 30 6.02 22.60 20.97
C GLY A 30 6.01 22.47 19.47
N SER A 31 5.08 21.67 18.96
CA SER A 31 4.88 21.53 17.53
C SER A 31 4.65 22.92 16.98
N GLU A 32 5.71 23.52 16.41
CA GLU A 32 5.50 24.55 15.41
C GLU A 32 4.57 23.88 14.42
N ILE A 33 3.33 24.38 14.38
CA ILE A 33 2.37 24.06 13.35
C ILE A 33 3.00 24.61 12.08
N SER A 34 3.92 23.83 11.54
CA SER A 34 4.27 23.87 10.14
C SER A 34 2.94 23.54 9.46
N HIS A 35 2.23 24.58 9.06
CA HIS A 35 1.33 24.50 7.93
C HIS A 35 2.20 24.15 6.72
N SER A 36 2.77 22.95 6.70
CA SER A 36 3.03 22.27 5.46
C SER A 36 1.69 22.30 4.75
N LEU A 37 1.63 22.91 3.58
CA LEU A 37 0.52 22.68 2.66
C LEU A 37 0.56 21.19 2.33
N SER A 38 0.02 20.36 3.22
CA SER A 38 -0.41 19.03 2.86
C SER A 38 -1.59 19.28 1.93
N PHE A 39 -1.29 19.30 0.62
CA PHE A 39 -2.33 19.26 -0.39
C PHE A 39 -3.10 17.97 -0.16
N ASP A 40 -4.23 18.09 0.51
CA ASP A 40 -5.14 16.98 0.70
C ASP A 40 -5.75 16.67 -0.68
N PHE A 41 -5.22 15.64 -1.33
CA PHE A 41 -5.71 15.16 -2.63
C PHE A 41 -7.22 14.92 -2.62
N VAL A 42 -7.81 14.66 -1.44
CA VAL A 42 -9.26 14.55 -1.24
C VAL A 42 -9.96 15.87 -1.51
N GLN A 43 -9.43 17.00 -1.03
CA GLN A 43 -10.00 18.33 -1.29
C GLN A 43 -9.95 18.69 -2.77
N ILE A 44 -8.81 18.45 -3.43
CA ILE A 44 -8.66 18.67 -4.88
C ILE A 44 -9.67 17.82 -5.66
N TYR A 45 -9.85 16.56 -5.24
CA TYR A 45 -10.82 15.66 -5.85
C TYR A 45 -12.24 16.23 -5.77
N PHE A 46 -12.70 16.67 -4.59
CA PHE A 46 -14.04 17.22 -4.41
C PHE A 46 -14.25 18.57 -5.11
N ILE A 47 -13.23 19.43 -5.15
CA ILE A 47 -13.28 20.68 -5.93
C ILE A 47 -13.49 20.36 -7.41
N GLY A 48 -12.68 19.45 -7.95
CA GLY A 48 -12.82 19.00 -9.34
C GLY A 48 -14.21 18.41 -9.60
N LEU A 49 -14.66 17.48 -8.75
CA LEU A 49 -15.99 16.87 -8.86
C LEU A 49 -17.09 17.94 -8.92
N THR A 50 -17.05 18.94 -8.03
CA THR A 50 -18.02 20.04 -7.98
C THR A 50 -18.03 20.86 -9.28
N VAL A 51 -16.84 21.23 -9.78
CA VAL A 51 -16.69 21.99 -11.03
C VAL A 51 -17.24 21.22 -12.23
N PHE A 52 -16.85 19.95 -12.38
CA PHE A 52 -17.28 19.13 -13.51
C PHE A 52 -18.78 18.79 -13.46
N SER A 53 -19.32 18.53 -12.27
CA SER A 53 -20.76 18.36 -12.07
C SER A 53 -21.54 19.63 -12.42
N LEU A 54 -21.06 20.81 -12.03
CA LEU A 54 -21.70 22.08 -12.41
C LEU A 54 -21.70 22.28 -13.94
N ILE A 55 -20.56 22.03 -14.61
CA ILE A 55 -20.47 22.11 -16.07
C ILE A 55 -21.45 21.14 -16.73
N PHE A 56 -21.57 19.92 -16.23
CA PHE A 56 -22.53 18.93 -16.71
C PHE A 56 -23.98 19.41 -16.55
N LEU A 57 -24.35 19.93 -15.38
CA LEU A 57 -25.69 20.47 -15.12
C LEU A 57 -26.01 21.64 -16.04
N LEU A 58 -25.06 22.54 -16.29
CA LEU A 58 -25.26 23.66 -17.22
C LEU A 58 -25.47 23.19 -18.66
N ARG A 59 -24.74 22.16 -19.12
CA ARG A 59 -24.95 21.57 -20.45
C ARG A 59 -26.32 20.90 -20.55
N LEU A 60 -26.71 20.17 -19.52
CA LEU A 60 -28.02 19.51 -19.45
C LEU A 60 -29.15 20.54 -19.43
N ALA A 61 -29.01 21.63 -18.67
CA ALA A 61 -29.97 22.72 -18.64
C ALA A 61 -30.12 23.40 -20.02
N ARG A 62 -29.01 23.67 -20.73
CA ARG A 62 -29.07 24.20 -22.10
C ARG A 62 -29.83 23.28 -23.05
N LEU A 63 -29.57 21.97 -23.00
CA LEU A 63 -30.30 20.99 -23.80
C LEU A 63 -31.80 21.01 -23.48
N PHE A 64 -32.18 21.07 -22.19
CA PHE A 64 -33.58 21.18 -21.80
C PHE A 64 -34.25 22.46 -22.29
N LEU A 65 -33.52 23.58 -22.30
CA LEU A 65 -34.02 24.85 -22.85
C LEU A 65 -34.23 24.76 -24.37
N GLU A 66 -33.35 24.08 -25.10
CA GLU A 66 -33.53 23.82 -26.53
C GLU A 66 -34.75 22.93 -26.79
N ILE A 67 -34.91 21.85 -26.02
CA ILE A 67 -36.05 20.92 -26.13
C ILE A 67 -37.39 21.64 -25.86
N ARG A 68 -37.42 22.64 -24.98
CA ARG A 68 -38.64 23.43 -24.72
C ARG A 68 -39.11 24.25 -25.92
N LYS A 69 -38.26 24.53 -26.90
CA LYS A 69 -38.61 25.22 -28.14
C LYS A 69 -39.21 24.28 -29.19
N ALA A 70 -39.23 22.98 -28.95
CA ALA A 70 -39.65 22.00 -29.93
C ALA A 70 -41.16 22.04 -30.15
N LEU A 71 -41.57 21.98 -31.42
CA LEU A 71 -42.96 21.93 -31.84
C LEU A 71 -43.34 20.47 -32.15
N GLU A 72 -44.51 20.02 -31.72
CA GLU A 72 -44.98 18.67 -32.03
C GLU A 72 -45.45 18.58 -33.49
N VAL A 73 -44.99 17.55 -34.22
CA VAL A 73 -45.24 17.45 -35.68
C VAL A 73 -46.63 16.88 -35.98
N LYS A 74 -47.06 15.87 -35.22
CA LYS A 74 -48.38 15.24 -35.33
C LYS A 74 -48.78 14.60 -33.98
N PRO A 75 -50.05 14.74 -33.55
CA PRO A 75 -50.53 14.14 -32.30
C PRO A 75 -50.59 12.60 -32.30
N GLU A 76 -50.56 11.94 -33.48
CA GLU A 76 -50.54 10.47 -33.58
C GLU A 76 -49.13 9.87 -33.46
N SER A 77 -48.10 10.60 -33.90
CA SER A 77 -46.71 10.16 -33.77
C SER A 77 -46.19 10.52 -32.38
N GLN A 78 -46.65 9.78 -31.37
CA GLN A 78 -46.19 9.95 -29.99
C GLN A 78 -44.66 9.95 -29.97
N ASN A 79 -44.07 11.09 -29.58
CA ASN A 79 -42.63 11.36 -29.44
C ASN A 79 -41.87 11.97 -30.65
N LEU A 80 -42.55 12.47 -31.69
CA LEU A 80 -41.90 13.19 -32.81
C LEU A 80 -42.06 14.71 -32.70
N PHE A 81 -40.93 15.42 -32.63
CA PHE A 81 -40.88 16.87 -32.50
C PHE A 81 -40.00 17.49 -33.59
N VAL A 82 -40.32 18.70 -34.02
CA VAL A 82 -39.53 19.50 -34.95
C VAL A 82 -38.92 20.70 -34.25
N LEU A 83 -37.64 20.92 -34.52
CA LEU A 83 -36.88 22.08 -34.09
C LEU A 83 -36.45 22.86 -35.34
N PRO A 84 -37.15 23.96 -35.68
CA PRO A 84 -36.85 24.75 -36.88
C PRO A 84 -35.42 25.29 -36.97
N GLU A 85 -34.81 25.57 -35.82
CA GLU A 85 -33.47 26.16 -35.72
C GLU A 85 -32.36 25.12 -35.49
N ALA A 86 -32.69 23.82 -35.45
CA ALA A 86 -31.70 22.78 -35.16
C ALA A 86 -30.80 22.51 -36.38
N LYS A 87 -29.49 22.40 -36.13
CA LYS A 87 -28.47 22.06 -37.14
C LYS A 87 -28.42 20.56 -37.47
N GLY A 88 -29.48 19.83 -37.20
CA GLY A 88 -29.54 18.38 -37.39
C GLY A 88 -30.54 17.70 -36.48
N SER A 89 -30.93 16.50 -36.87
CA SER A 89 -31.82 15.64 -36.10
C SER A 89 -31.08 14.91 -34.98
N PHE A 90 -31.75 14.69 -33.85
CA PHE A 90 -31.22 13.95 -32.72
C PHE A 90 -32.33 13.32 -31.88
N THR A 91 -31.95 12.28 -31.14
CA THR A 91 -32.84 11.58 -30.21
C THR A 91 -32.40 11.78 -28.76
N PHE A 92 -33.32 12.21 -27.91
CA PHE A 92 -33.06 12.38 -26.48
C PHE A 92 -34.21 11.87 -25.61
N PHE A 93 -33.89 10.96 -24.69
CA PHE A 93 -34.79 10.42 -23.67
C PHE A 93 -36.13 9.89 -24.21
N GLY A 94 -36.07 9.12 -25.30
CA GLY A 94 -37.26 8.54 -25.91
C GLY A 94 -37.98 9.46 -26.90
N ARG A 95 -37.53 10.71 -27.07
CA ARG A 95 -38.10 11.71 -27.97
C ARG A 95 -37.18 11.96 -29.16
N ILE A 96 -37.76 12.03 -30.35
CA ILE A 96 -37.05 12.28 -31.60
C ILE A 96 -37.27 13.75 -31.98
N PHE A 97 -36.18 14.47 -32.18
CA PHE A 97 -36.18 15.87 -32.59
C PHE A 97 -35.60 15.97 -34.00
N LEU A 98 -36.42 16.44 -34.95
CA LEU A 98 -36.04 16.56 -36.34
C LEU A 98 -35.78 18.02 -36.73
N SER A 99 -34.81 18.22 -37.62
CA SER A 99 -34.69 19.46 -38.39
C SER A 99 -35.77 19.51 -39.48
N LEU A 100 -36.12 20.70 -39.97
CA LEU A 100 -37.15 20.91 -41.02
C LEU A 100 -36.90 20.08 -42.29
N GLU A 101 -35.64 19.89 -42.65
CA GLU A 101 -35.23 19.16 -43.86
C GLU A 101 -35.37 17.64 -43.70
N ASP A 102 -35.26 17.14 -42.45
CA ASP A 102 -35.28 15.72 -42.14
C ASP A 102 -36.71 15.20 -41.86
N VAL A 103 -37.72 16.08 -41.82
CA VAL A 103 -39.12 15.71 -41.48
C VAL A 103 -39.74 14.72 -42.46
N SER A 104 -39.38 14.80 -43.74
CA SER A 104 -39.86 13.89 -44.78
C SER A 104 -38.94 12.70 -45.05
N ASP A 105 -37.79 12.64 -44.38
CA ASP A 105 -36.78 11.61 -44.64
C ASP A 105 -37.01 10.38 -43.75
N GLU A 106 -37.67 9.37 -44.33
CA GLU A 106 -37.95 8.12 -43.63
C GLU A 106 -36.68 7.42 -43.12
N MET A 107 -35.57 7.51 -43.86
CA MET A 107 -34.31 6.88 -43.48
C MET A 107 -33.70 7.54 -42.24
N VAL A 108 -33.78 8.87 -42.16
CA VAL A 108 -33.35 9.61 -40.96
C VAL A 108 -34.28 9.33 -39.78
N ILE A 109 -35.59 9.29 -40.01
CA ILE A 109 -36.56 8.96 -38.95
C ILE A 109 -36.31 7.57 -38.38
N GLN A 110 -36.07 6.56 -39.23
CA GLN A 110 -35.76 5.21 -38.77
C GLN A 110 -34.40 5.15 -38.05
N HIS A 111 -33.40 5.89 -38.53
CA HIS A 111 -32.11 6.02 -37.85
C HIS A 111 -32.27 6.55 -36.42
N GLU A 112 -32.99 7.66 -36.25
CA GLU A 112 -33.29 8.25 -34.94
C GLU A 112 -34.14 7.32 -34.06
N ASN A 113 -35.09 6.60 -34.67
CA ASN A 113 -35.90 5.61 -33.96
C ASN A 113 -35.06 4.44 -33.42
N GLU A 114 -34.00 4.03 -34.10
CA GLU A 114 -33.06 3.03 -33.58
C GLU A 114 -32.26 3.56 -32.38
N HIS A 115 -31.85 4.83 -32.37
CA HIS A 115 -31.27 5.46 -31.17
C HIS A 115 -32.25 5.47 -29.99
N ARG A 116 -33.54 5.69 -30.29
CA ARG A 116 -34.62 5.64 -29.30
C ARG A 116 -34.79 4.24 -28.70
N LYS A 117 -34.88 3.22 -29.55
CA LYS A 117 -35.06 1.81 -29.14
C LYS A 117 -33.92 1.31 -28.26
N GLN A 118 -32.68 1.63 -28.63
CA GLN A 118 -31.48 1.21 -27.91
C GLN A 118 -31.17 2.10 -26.68
N ARG A 119 -31.92 3.18 -26.47
CA ARG A 119 -31.78 4.10 -25.32
C ARG A 119 -30.40 4.75 -25.19
N HIS A 120 -29.72 5.01 -26.31
CA HIS A 120 -28.38 5.61 -26.35
C HIS A 120 -28.23 6.92 -25.57
N SER A 121 -29.30 7.72 -25.45
CA SER A 121 -29.29 8.94 -24.62
C SER A 121 -29.06 8.67 -23.12
N ALA A 122 -29.55 7.54 -22.59
CA ALA A 122 -29.34 7.17 -21.19
C ALA A 122 -27.88 6.78 -20.95
N ASP A 123 -27.29 6.00 -21.85
CA ASP A 123 -25.89 5.60 -21.78
C ASP A 123 -24.96 6.82 -21.80
N LEU A 124 -25.27 7.84 -22.62
CA LEU A 124 -24.52 9.09 -22.64
C LEU A 124 -24.61 9.84 -21.30
N ILE A 125 -25.80 9.91 -20.69
CA ILE A 125 -25.97 10.57 -19.37
C ILE A 125 -25.19 9.81 -18.29
N ILE A 126 -25.32 8.49 -18.24
CA ILE A 126 -24.59 7.65 -17.27
C ILE A 126 -23.08 7.83 -17.46
N TYR A 127 -22.61 7.89 -18.70
CA TYR A 127 -21.20 8.08 -18.99
C TYR A 127 -20.71 9.49 -18.60
N GLU A 128 -21.53 10.54 -18.77
CA GLU A 128 -21.19 11.89 -18.31
C GLU A 128 -21.09 11.94 -16.78
N ILE A 129 -21.98 11.25 -16.05
CA ILE A 129 -21.89 11.11 -14.59
C ILE A 129 -20.58 10.42 -14.21
N TYR A 130 -20.26 9.30 -14.88
CA TYR A 130 -19.00 8.59 -14.68
C TYR A 130 -17.78 9.47 -14.97
N ALA A 131 -17.82 10.28 -16.02
CA ALA A 131 -16.77 11.23 -16.34
C ALA A 131 -16.62 12.36 -15.32
N CYS A 132 -17.68 12.76 -14.62
CA CYS A 132 -17.58 13.69 -13.50
C CYS A 132 -16.87 13.03 -12.31
N LEU A 133 -17.21 11.78 -11.98
CA LEU A 133 -16.57 11.02 -10.89
C LEU A 133 -15.08 10.77 -11.13
N PHE A 134 -14.70 10.54 -12.38
CA PHE A 134 -13.33 10.25 -12.81
C PHE A 134 -12.75 11.36 -13.69
N TRP A 135 -13.06 12.62 -13.37
CA TRP A 135 -12.69 13.78 -14.19
C TRP A 135 -11.20 13.89 -14.47
N PHE A 136 -10.36 13.44 -13.54
CA PHE A 136 -8.90 13.47 -13.65
C PHE A 136 -8.34 12.38 -14.60
N ASN A 137 -9.15 11.39 -14.99
CA ASN A 137 -8.68 10.27 -15.79
C ASN A 137 -8.87 10.53 -17.31
N PRO A 138 -7.78 10.72 -18.09
CA PRO A 138 -7.85 11.00 -19.53
C PRO A 138 -8.54 9.88 -20.34
N LEU A 139 -8.46 8.62 -19.89
CA LEU A 139 -9.08 7.49 -20.60
C LEU A 139 -10.60 7.59 -20.62
N ILE A 140 -11.22 8.23 -19.62
CA ILE A 140 -12.66 8.43 -19.59
C ILE A 140 -13.10 9.43 -20.65
N TRP A 141 -12.29 10.47 -20.89
CA TRP A 141 -12.57 11.44 -21.94
C TRP A 141 -12.44 10.82 -23.34
N ILE A 142 -11.46 9.93 -23.54
CA ILE A 142 -11.31 9.17 -24.79
C ILE A 142 -12.49 8.20 -24.97
N GLY A 143 -12.83 7.46 -23.91
CA GLY A 143 -13.92 6.48 -23.94
C GLY A 143 -15.28 7.12 -24.27
N ARG A 144 -15.51 8.39 -23.90
CA ARG A 144 -16.70 9.15 -24.31
C ARG A 144 -16.87 9.22 -25.83
N VAL A 145 -15.77 9.48 -26.53
CA VAL A 145 -15.76 9.59 -28.01
C VAL A 145 -15.99 8.21 -28.63
N GLU A 146 -15.40 7.17 -28.07
CA GLU A 146 -15.58 5.80 -28.54
C GLU A 146 -16.99 5.26 -28.28
N LEU A 147 -17.61 5.57 -27.14
CA LEU A 147 -18.99 5.18 -26.85
C LEU A 147 -19.96 5.71 -27.91
N LYS A 148 -19.80 6.99 -28.29
CA LYS A 148 -20.60 7.58 -29.38
C LYS A 148 -20.41 6.83 -30.70
N LYS A 149 -19.17 6.50 -31.07
CA LYS A 149 -18.90 5.70 -32.28
C LYS A 149 -19.55 4.32 -32.22
N VAL A 150 -19.54 3.67 -31.07
CA VAL A 150 -20.20 2.38 -30.87
C VAL A 150 -21.71 2.51 -31.09
N HIS A 151 -22.37 3.52 -30.53
CA HIS A 151 -23.79 3.77 -30.77
C HIS A 151 -24.10 3.96 -32.26
N GLU A 152 -23.31 4.77 -32.97
CA GLU A 152 -23.46 4.94 -34.43
C GLU A 152 -23.32 3.59 -35.16
N TYR A 153 -22.33 2.76 -34.80
CA TYR A 153 -22.13 1.45 -35.41
C TYR A 153 -23.28 0.47 -35.12
N LEU A 154 -23.86 0.52 -33.93
CA LEU A 154 -25.00 -0.32 -33.58
C LEU A 154 -26.24 0.08 -34.37
N VAL A 155 -26.47 1.38 -34.56
CA VAL A 155 -27.56 1.88 -35.42
C VAL A 155 -27.29 1.51 -36.88
N ASP A 156 -26.09 1.75 -37.39
CA ASP A 156 -25.68 1.41 -38.75
C ASP A 156 -25.90 -0.07 -39.07
N GLN A 157 -25.60 -0.97 -38.12
CA GLN A 157 -25.87 -2.39 -38.27
C GLN A 157 -27.36 -2.70 -38.43
N GLN A 158 -28.24 -2.00 -37.71
CA GLN A 158 -29.69 -2.20 -37.87
C GLN A 158 -30.21 -1.59 -39.17
N MET A 159 -29.71 -0.41 -39.55
CA MET A 159 -30.07 0.24 -40.81
C MET A 159 -29.67 -0.61 -42.02
N CYS A 160 -28.50 -1.24 -42.01
CA CYS A 160 -28.07 -2.17 -43.06
C CYS A 160 -28.88 -3.47 -43.12
N ASN A 161 -29.63 -3.83 -42.07
CA ASN A 161 -30.56 -4.95 -42.11
C ASN A 161 -31.92 -4.56 -42.70
N GLN A 162 -32.29 -3.27 -42.62
CA GLN A 162 -33.58 -2.74 -43.06
C GLN A 162 -33.53 -2.14 -44.47
N PHE A 163 -32.41 -1.52 -44.84
CA PHE A 163 -32.20 -0.80 -46.09
C PHE A 163 -31.01 -1.36 -46.87
N SER A 164 -30.98 -1.09 -48.18
CA SER A 164 -29.79 -1.36 -49.01
C SER A 164 -28.59 -0.56 -48.49
N VAL A 165 -27.46 -1.26 -48.33
CA VAL A 165 -26.21 -0.65 -47.84
C VAL A 165 -25.73 0.49 -48.76
N ALA A 166 -26.02 0.41 -50.07
CA ALA A 166 -25.63 1.44 -51.02
C ALA A 166 -26.42 2.74 -50.82
N ASP A 167 -27.75 2.64 -50.75
CA ASP A 167 -28.65 3.78 -50.61
C ASP A 167 -28.41 4.49 -49.28
N TYR A 168 -28.22 3.71 -48.20
CA TYR A 168 -27.91 4.26 -46.88
C TYR A 168 -26.58 5.01 -46.86
N LYS A 169 -25.53 4.47 -47.48
CA LYS A 169 -24.22 5.17 -47.56
C LYS A 169 -24.31 6.46 -48.36
N GLN A 170 -25.04 6.46 -49.46
CA GLN A 170 -25.23 7.66 -50.27
C GLN A 170 -25.94 8.74 -49.47
N ARG A 171 -26.99 8.39 -48.72
CA ARG A 171 -27.72 9.35 -47.89
C ARG A 171 -26.88 9.90 -46.74
N LEU A 172 -26.10 9.05 -46.07
CA LEU A 172 -25.16 9.49 -45.03
C LEU A 172 -24.09 10.44 -45.59
N LEU A 173 -23.58 10.17 -46.80
CA LEU A 173 -22.61 11.03 -47.46
C LEU A 173 -23.24 12.37 -47.83
N GLU A 174 -24.44 12.37 -48.40
CA GLU A 174 -25.17 13.58 -48.75
C GLU A 174 -25.40 14.47 -47.53
N LYS A 175 -25.88 13.90 -46.42
CA LYS A 175 -26.08 14.61 -45.16
C LYS A 175 -24.77 15.19 -44.61
N ALA A 176 -23.68 14.41 -44.64
CA ALA A 176 -22.37 14.88 -44.20
C ALA A 176 -21.79 16.01 -45.07
N LEU A 177 -22.08 16.01 -46.38
CA LEU A 177 -21.67 17.08 -47.30
C LEU A 177 -22.47 18.37 -47.08
N TYR A 178 -23.76 18.24 -46.75
CA TYR A 178 -24.64 19.38 -46.49
C TYR A 178 -24.26 20.13 -45.20
N ASP A 179 -23.99 19.41 -44.11
CA ASP A 179 -23.52 19.99 -42.84
C ASP A 179 -22.12 20.64 -42.93
N GLY A 180 -21.33 20.27 -43.95
CA GLY A 180 -19.94 20.69 -44.14
C GLY A 180 -19.74 22.11 -44.68
N ASN A 181 -20.80 22.79 -45.13
CA ASN A 181 -20.70 24.06 -45.85
C ASN A 181 -20.51 25.33 -44.98
N ASN A 182 -20.19 25.20 -43.68
CA ASN A 182 -19.96 26.36 -42.81
C ASN A 182 -18.53 26.39 -42.20
N VAL A 183 -17.72 27.26 -42.81
CA VAL A 183 -16.50 27.92 -42.30
C VAL A 183 -15.18 27.12 -42.37
N PHE A 184 -14.31 27.63 -43.25
CA PHE A 184 -12.96 27.21 -43.67
C PHE A 184 -11.89 27.05 -42.56
N LEU A 185 -12.26 27.18 -41.28
CA LEU A 185 -11.37 27.06 -40.12
C LEU A 185 -11.81 26.00 -39.12
N LYS A 186 -12.71 25.09 -39.51
CA LYS A 186 -13.01 23.87 -38.76
C LYS A 186 -12.53 22.67 -39.58
N ASN A 187 -11.93 21.68 -38.91
CA ASN A 187 -11.74 20.33 -39.46
C ASN A 187 -13.13 19.66 -39.59
N THR A 188 -13.98 20.18 -40.49
CA THR A 188 -15.41 19.85 -40.58
C THR A 188 -15.65 18.48 -41.24
N PHE A 189 -14.65 17.93 -41.92
CA PHE A 189 -14.64 16.51 -42.24
C PHE A 189 -13.94 15.76 -41.12
N ASN A 190 -14.72 15.26 -40.15
CA ASN A 190 -14.25 14.12 -39.37
C ASN A 190 -14.32 12.86 -40.26
N SER A 191 -13.55 12.86 -41.35
CA SER A 191 -13.52 11.81 -42.37
C SER A 191 -13.28 10.44 -41.76
N ASN A 192 -12.57 10.39 -40.63
CA ASN A 192 -12.37 9.20 -39.83
C ASN A 192 -13.68 8.61 -39.28
N GLN A 193 -14.67 9.41 -38.87
CA GLN A 193 -15.95 8.88 -38.36
C GLN A 193 -16.77 8.22 -39.48
N LEU A 194 -17.02 8.92 -40.58
CA LEU A 194 -17.81 8.38 -41.70
C LEU A 194 -17.09 7.20 -42.36
N LYS A 195 -15.76 7.30 -42.55
CA LYS A 195 -14.93 6.20 -43.05
C LYS A 195 -15.01 4.97 -42.16
N ASN A 196 -14.99 5.13 -40.84
CA ASN A 196 -15.08 3.99 -39.93
C ASN A 196 -16.48 3.37 -39.91
N ARG A 197 -17.54 4.17 -40.03
CA ARG A 197 -18.92 3.67 -40.23
C ARG A 197 -19.02 2.84 -41.50
N PHE A 198 -18.53 3.35 -42.63
CA PHE A 198 -18.51 2.60 -43.90
C PHE A 198 -17.64 1.34 -43.85
N LYS A 199 -16.50 1.40 -43.16
CA LYS A 199 -15.64 0.23 -42.91
C LYS A 199 -16.41 -0.81 -42.11
N MET A 200 -17.10 -0.41 -41.03
CA MET A 200 -17.87 -1.30 -40.17
C MET A 200 -19.01 -2.00 -40.94
N MET A 201 -19.76 -1.27 -41.76
CA MET A 201 -20.82 -1.83 -42.61
C MET A 201 -20.32 -2.92 -43.57
N ASN A 202 -19.06 -2.83 -44.01
CA ASN A 202 -18.44 -3.81 -44.90
C ASN A 202 -17.67 -4.93 -44.17
N THR A 203 -17.53 -4.84 -42.84
CA THR A 203 -16.68 -5.76 -42.06
C THR A 203 -17.51 -6.93 -41.51
N LYS A 204 -17.08 -8.17 -41.78
CA LYS A 204 -17.68 -9.38 -41.18
C LYS A 204 -17.38 -9.44 -39.68
N LYS A 205 -18.32 -9.98 -38.90
CA LYS A 205 -18.19 -10.08 -37.42
C LYS A 205 -17.01 -11.01 -37.05
N ASN A 206 -16.06 -10.50 -36.27
CA ASN A 206 -14.88 -11.26 -35.83
C ASN A 206 -15.01 -11.75 -34.37
N PHE A 207 -15.10 -13.07 -34.20
CA PHE A 207 -15.19 -13.74 -32.89
C PHE A 207 -13.93 -13.57 -32.02
N ILE A 208 -12.75 -13.58 -32.65
CA ILE A 208 -11.42 -13.54 -32.00
C ILE A 208 -11.19 -12.23 -31.22
N GLY A 209 -11.84 -11.13 -31.61
CA GLY A 209 -11.73 -9.85 -30.90
C GLY A 209 -12.31 -9.88 -29.49
N ARG A 210 -13.34 -10.72 -29.24
CA ARG A 210 -14.00 -10.82 -27.93
C ARG A 210 -13.12 -11.52 -26.90
N ILE A 211 -12.41 -12.58 -27.31
CA ILE A 211 -11.51 -13.36 -26.44
C ILE A 211 -10.37 -12.48 -25.89
N LYS A 212 -9.82 -11.59 -26.72
CA LYS A 212 -8.72 -10.69 -26.31
C LYS A 212 -9.11 -9.69 -25.22
N VAL A 213 -10.37 -9.27 -25.16
CA VAL A 213 -10.85 -8.36 -24.10
C VAL A 213 -10.97 -9.09 -22.77
N PHE A 214 -11.52 -10.31 -22.79
CA PHE A 214 -11.62 -11.14 -21.58
C PHE A 214 -10.25 -11.50 -21.01
N SER A 215 -9.24 -11.76 -21.84
CA SER A 215 -7.88 -12.04 -21.34
C SER A 215 -7.26 -10.86 -20.60
N VAL A 216 -7.50 -9.62 -21.06
CA VAL A 216 -6.96 -8.42 -20.39
C VAL A 216 -7.65 -8.18 -19.05
N LEU A 217 -8.98 -8.34 -19.00
CA LEU A 217 -9.74 -8.21 -17.75
C LEU A 217 -9.33 -9.27 -16.71
N PHE A 218 -9.06 -10.49 -17.16
CA PHE A 218 -8.58 -11.56 -16.28
C PHE A 218 -7.21 -11.25 -15.68
N ILE A 219 -6.25 -10.76 -16.49
CA ILE A 219 -4.93 -10.36 -16.03
C ILE A 219 -5.04 -9.22 -15.00
N ALA A 220 -5.85 -8.19 -15.29
CA ALA A 220 -6.06 -7.09 -14.37
C ALA A 220 -6.63 -7.57 -13.01
N GLY A 221 -7.66 -8.43 -13.04
CA GLY A 221 -8.23 -9.04 -11.84
C GLY A 221 -7.20 -9.85 -11.05
N PHE A 222 -6.38 -10.65 -11.73
CA PHE A 222 -5.33 -11.45 -11.12
C PHE A 222 -4.23 -10.59 -10.47
N THR A 223 -3.84 -9.48 -11.09
CA THR A 223 -2.87 -8.54 -10.49
C THR A 223 -3.42 -7.85 -9.25
N MET A 224 -4.71 -7.48 -9.27
CA MET A 224 -5.37 -6.83 -8.13
C MET A 224 -5.51 -7.78 -6.94
N MET A 225 -5.81 -9.06 -7.21
CA MET A 225 -5.88 -10.12 -6.20
C MET A 225 -4.51 -10.49 -5.63
N SER A 226 -3.45 -10.39 -6.43
CA SER A 226 -2.08 -10.64 -5.98
C SER A 226 -1.58 -9.56 -5.00
N PHE A 227 -2.05 -8.32 -5.16
CA PHE A 227 -1.72 -7.20 -4.26
C PHE A 227 -2.39 -7.32 -2.89
N THR A 228 -3.63 -7.82 -2.82
CA THR A 228 -4.35 -8.00 -1.54
C THR A 228 -3.78 -9.14 -0.70
N LEU A 229 -3.29 -10.22 -1.32
CA LEU A 229 -2.70 -11.35 -0.61
C LEU A 229 -1.34 -11.04 0.05
N ASN A 230 -0.65 -9.96 -0.38
CA ASN A 230 0.68 -9.60 0.13
C ASN A 230 0.64 -8.80 1.45
N GLN A 231 -0.42 -8.01 1.71
CA GLN A 231 -0.48 -7.26 2.97
C GLN A 231 -0.69 -8.17 4.21
N ASN A 232 -1.39 -9.29 4.04
CA ASN A 232 -1.60 -10.23 5.15
C ASN A 232 -0.31 -10.92 5.62
N SER A 233 0.64 -11.20 4.73
CA SER A 233 1.87 -11.90 5.11
C SER A 233 2.79 -11.00 5.95
N LEU A 234 2.88 -9.70 5.67
CA LEU A 234 3.72 -8.74 6.41
C LEU A 234 3.32 -8.62 7.90
N SER A 235 2.02 -8.56 8.18
CA SER A 235 1.52 -8.49 9.57
C SER A 235 1.83 -9.74 10.41
N ILE A 236 1.97 -10.90 9.77
CA ILE A 236 2.29 -12.16 10.45
C ILE A 236 3.77 -12.19 10.86
N TRP A 237 4.67 -11.61 10.07
CA TRP A 237 6.09 -11.56 10.42
C TRP A 237 6.38 -10.58 11.56
N GLU A 238 5.68 -9.44 11.61
CA GLU A 238 5.87 -8.40 12.63
C GLU A 238 5.45 -8.89 14.03
N ASN A 239 4.24 -9.48 14.14
CA ASN A 239 3.76 -10.07 15.40
C ASN A 239 4.65 -11.21 15.91
N ASN A 240 5.23 -12.00 15.00
CA ASN A 240 6.15 -13.07 15.38
C ASN A 240 7.49 -12.50 15.87
N LEU A 241 8.00 -11.44 15.25
CA LEU A 241 9.27 -10.82 15.67
C LEU A 241 9.18 -10.25 17.09
N GLU A 242 8.07 -9.59 17.43
CA GLU A 242 7.83 -9.06 18.78
C GLU A 242 7.82 -10.18 19.84
N SER A 243 7.10 -11.27 19.56
CA SER A 243 7.11 -12.50 20.38
C SER A 243 8.52 -13.08 20.55
N PHE A 244 9.31 -13.15 19.48
CA PHE A 244 10.69 -13.64 19.56
C PHE A 244 11.61 -12.71 20.36
N THR A 245 11.44 -11.39 20.25
CA THR A 245 12.20 -10.41 21.04
C THR A 245 11.82 -10.43 22.53
N GLU A 246 10.57 -10.70 22.86
CA GLU A 246 10.10 -10.81 24.25
C GLU A 246 10.65 -12.09 24.92
N ILE A 247 10.68 -13.21 24.18
CA ILE A 247 11.32 -14.47 24.63
C ILE A 247 12.84 -14.30 24.76
N ALA A 248 13.48 -13.52 23.88
CA ALA A 248 14.92 -13.25 23.96
C ALA A 248 15.28 -12.26 25.10
N GLY A 249 14.34 -11.43 25.54
CA GLY A 249 14.51 -10.42 26.58
C GLY A 249 14.25 -10.91 28.01
N GLN A 250 13.58 -12.06 28.20
CA GLN A 250 13.40 -12.63 29.54
C GLN A 250 14.74 -13.13 30.10
N LYS A 251 15.32 -12.35 31.03
CA LYS A 251 16.42 -12.81 31.88
C LYS A 251 15.95 -14.05 32.64
N GLU A 252 16.59 -15.18 32.36
CA GLU A 252 16.35 -16.46 33.01
C GLU A 252 16.43 -16.31 34.54
N LYS A 253 15.41 -16.77 35.28
CA LYS A 253 15.38 -16.70 36.75
C LYS A 253 16.54 -17.54 37.32
N VAL A 254 17.50 -16.88 37.97
CA VAL A 254 18.68 -17.50 38.58
C VAL A 254 18.39 -17.89 40.03
N TYR A 255 18.64 -19.16 40.36
CA TYR A 255 18.49 -19.70 41.71
C TYR A 255 19.86 -19.76 42.41
N ASP A 256 19.93 -19.40 43.69
CA ASP A 256 21.17 -19.51 44.47
C ASP A 256 21.28 -20.86 45.22
N ALA A 257 20.16 -21.53 45.46
CA ALA A 257 20.09 -22.85 46.13
C ALA A 257 18.95 -23.71 45.54
N PRO A 258 19.11 -24.28 44.32
CA PRO A 258 18.15 -25.24 43.76
C PRO A 258 18.20 -26.59 44.50
N GLU A 259 17.13 -27.38 44.36
CA GLU A 259 17.05 -28.74 44.94
C GLU A 259 18.22 -29.64 44.49
N LYS A 260 18.65 -29.51 43.23
CA LYS A 260 19.84 -30.19 42.69
C LYS A 260 20.77 -29.19 42.03
N MET A 261 22.00 -29.12 42.52
CA MET A 261 23.04 -28.23 41.98
C MET A 261 23.48 -28.65 40.58
N ALA A 262 23.98 -27.68 39.80
CA ALA A 262 24.62 -27.97 38.52
C ALA A 262 25.95 -28.72 38.73
N GLU A 263 26.26 -29.64 37.82
CA GLU A 263 27.42 -30.52 37.93
C GLU A 263 28.28 -30.47 36.67
N PHE A 264 29.60 -30.42 36.83
CA PHE A 264 30.55 -30.45 35.71
C PHE A 264 30.54 -31.84 35.04
N ILE A 265 30.90 -31.91 33.76
CA ILE A 265 31.00 -33.20 33.06
C ILE A 265 32.06 -34.07 33.74
N GLY A 266 31.66 -35.22 34.29
CA GLY A 266 32.53 -36.10 35.07
C GLY A 266 32.69 -35.69 36.53
N GLY A 267 31.79 -34.85 37.05
CA GLY A 267 31.74 -34.44 38.45
C GLY A 267 32.93 -33.59 38.88
N MET A 268 33.22 -33.60 40.18
CA MET A 268 34.33 -32.83 40.76
C MET A 268 35.70 -33.31 40.23
N ASP A 269 35.87 -34.60 39.96
CA ASP A 269 37.12 -35.15 39.42
C ASP A 269 37.39 -34.65 38.00
N GLY A 270 36.34 -34.58 37.16
CA GLY A 270 36.42 -33.99 35.82
C GLY A 270 36.78 -32.52 35.86
N LEU A 271 36.18 -31.77 36.81
CA LEU A 271 36.48 -30.35 37.02
C LEU A 271 37.94 -30.14 37.43
N MET A 272 38.46 -30.94 38.37
CA MET A 272 39.85 -30.84 38.81
C MET A 272 40.84 -31.16 37.70
N LYS A 273 40.58 -32.18 36.88
CA LYS A 273 41.40 -32.50 35.69
C LYS A 273 41.39 -31.35 34.68
N TYR A 274 40.20 -30.78 34.40
CA TYR A 274 40.07 -29.65 33.50
C TYR A 274 40.88 -28.45 33.99
N LEU A 275 40.76 -28.10 35.27
CA LEU A 275 41.51 -27.00 35.88
C LEU A 275 43.02 -27.26 35.79
N GLN A 276 43.51 -28.46 36.08
CA GLN A 276 44.93 -28.79 35.97
C GLN A 276 45.48 -28.67 34.55
N SER A 277 44.70 -29.06 33.53
CA SER A 277 45.17 -29.03 32.14
C SER A 277 45.02 -27.66 31.44
N ASN A 278 44.09 -26.81 31.91
CA ASN A 278 43.75 -25.56 31.21
C ASN A 278 44.14 -24.28 31.97
N MET A 279 44.52 -24.41 33.24
CA MET A 279 44.97 -23.27 34.05
C MET A 279 46.43 -22.96 33.78
N VAL A 280 46.71 -21.69 33.49
CA VAL A 280 48.03 -21.17 33.21
C VAL A 280 48.40 -20.20 34.32
N TYR A 281 49.44 -20.52 35.08
CA TYR A 281 49.92 -19.62 36.12
C TYR A 281 50.60 -18.39 35.48
N PRO A 282 50.09 -17.16 35.68
CA PRO A 282 50.65 -15.96 35.05
C PRO A 282 52.09 -15.67 35.51
N SER A 283 52.99 -15.34 34.56
CA SER A 283 54.41 -15.07 34.86
C SER A 283 54.58 -13.93 35.88
N SER A 284 53.74 -12.89 35.81
CA SER A 284 53.73 -11.75 36.74
C SER A 284 53.48 -12.15 38.19
N ALA A 285 52.58 -13.09 38.44
CA ALA A 285 52.31 -13.62 39.77
C ALA A 285 53.43 -14.57 40.21
N LYS A 286 54.03 -15.30 39.27
CA LYS A 286 55.08 -16.30 39.54
C LYS A 286 56.37 -15.63 40.00
N GLU A 287 56.82 -14.59 39.31
CA GLU A 287 58.02 -13.81 39.66
C GLU A 287 57.90 -13.14 41.03
N LYS A 288 56.69 -12.73 41.40
CA LYS A 288 56.39 -12.09 42.69
C LYS A 288 56.09 -13.09 43.82
N GLY A 289 56.08 -14.38 43.55
CA GLY A 289 55.77 -15.41 44.55
C GLY A 289 54.33 -15.37 45.08
N ILE A 290 53.37 -14.80 44.33
CA ILE A 290 52.01 -14.53 44.83
C ILE A 290 51.15 -15.78 44.78
N GLN A 291 50.81 -16.35 45.94
CA GLN A 291 49.92 -17.51 46.05
C GLN A 291 48.61 -17.13 46.73
N GLY A 292 47.54 -17.88 46.45
CA GLY A 292 46.26 -17.65 47.12
C GLY A 292 45.07 -18.35 46.48
N LYS A 293 43.90 -18.17 47.11
CA LYS A 293 42.64 -18.78 46.68
C LYS A 293 41.69 -17.71 46.13
N VAL A 294 41.43 -17.75 44.83
CA VAL A 294 40.49 -16.87 44.13
C VAL A 294 39.10 -17.51 44.13
N HIS A 295 38.06 -16.79 44.51
CA HIS A 295 36.68 -17.26 44.46
C HIS A 295 35.95 -16.61 43.28
N VAL A 296 35.49 -17.44 42.34
CA VAL A 296 34.80 -16.99 41.13
C VAL A 296 33.32 -17.37 41.24
N SER A 297 32.42 -16.40 41.10
CA SER A 297 30.99 -16.64 40.92
C SER A 297 30.63 -16.67 39.44
N PHE A 298 29.76 -17.58 39.05
CA PHE A 298 29.23 -17.66 37.70
C PHE A 298 27.83 -18.26 37.71
N VAL A 299 27.09 -18.09 36.63
CA VAL A 299 25.75 -18.65 36.45
C VAL A 299 25.79 -19.75 35.41
N VAL A 300 25.34 -20.95 35.77
CA VAL A 300 25.08 -22.03 34.82
C VAL A 300 23.63 -21.89 34.36
N SER A 301 23.40 -21.63 33.07
CA SER A 301 22.05 -21.56 32.49
C SER A 301 21.32 -22.91 32.49
N SER A 302 20.00 -22.94 32.29
CA SER A 302 19.23 -24.19 32.07
C SER A 302 19.72 -25.04 30.90
N LYS A 303 20.51 -24.45 29.99
CA LYS A 303 21.16 -25.13 28.86
C LYS A 303 22.59 -25.62 29.18
N GLY A 304 23.09 -25.37 30.40
CA GLY A 304 24.40 -25.83 30.86
C GLY A 304 25.55 -24.92 30.46
N LYS A 305 25.30 -23.76 29.84
CA LYS A 305 26.37 -22.80 29.52
C LYS A 305 26.63 -21.88 30.69
N VAL A 306 27.92 -21.60 30.92
CA VAL A 306 28.40 -20.61 31.88
C VAL A 306 28.15 -19.20 31.34
N LYS A 307 27.59 -18.32 32.18
CA LYS A 307 27.33 -16.90 31.94
C LYS A 307 27.62 -16.09 33.22
N ASP A 308 27.66 -14.76 33.11
CA ASP A 308 27.77 -13.83 34.25
C ASP A 308 28.92 -14.15 35.23
N VAL A 309 30.12 -14.40 34.70
CA VAL A 309 31.32 -14.70 35.51
C VAL A 309 31.81 -13.42 36.22
N LYS A 310 31.98 -13.48 37.54
CA LYS A 310 32.42 -12.38 38.40
C LYS A 310 33.38 -12.88 39.48
N ILE A 311 34.36 -12.07 39.85
CA ILE A 311 35.26 -12.37 40.98
C ILE A 311 34.58 -11.94 42.28
N LEU A 312 34.37 -12.88 43.21
CA LEU A 312 33.82 -12.59 44.54
C LEU A 312 34.92 -12.23 45.53
N ARG A 313 36.04 -12.95 45.47
CA ARG A 313 37.20 -12.71 46.33
C ARG A 313 38.46 -12.98 45.53
N GLY A 314 39.12 -11.91 45.12
CA GLY A 314 40.38 -11.94 44.39
C GLY A 314 41.60 -12.02 45.30
N VAL A 315 42.77 -12.21 44.68
CA VAL A 315 44.08 -12.14 45.35
C VAL A 315 44.94 -11.06 44.70
N GLU A 316 45.13 -11.15 43.39
CA GLU A 316 45.84 -10.18 42.58
C GLU A 316 45.28 -10.23 41.16
N SER A 317 45.27 -9.08 40.47
CA SER A 317 44.54 -8.93 39.21
C SER A 317 44.95 -9.93 38.12
N SER A 318 46.21 -10.37 38.07
CA SER A 318 46.65 -11.36 37.07
C SER A 318 46.10 -12.77 37.37
N LEU A 319 46.02 -13.17 38.64
CA LEU A 319 45.39 -14.42 39.06
C LEU A 319 43.87 -14.39 38.87
N ASP A 320 43.25 -13.23 39.14
CA ASP A 320 41.81 -13.03 38.99
C ASP A 320 41.38 -13.11 37.53
N ASN A 321 42.15 -12.49 36.62
CA ASN A 321 41.90 -12.55 35.17
C ASN A 321 42.03 -13.97 34.63
N GLU A 322 43.05 -14.72 35.09
CA GLU A 322 43.22 -16.12 34.70
C GLU A 322 42.07 -16.99 35.23
N ALA A 323 41.67 -16.81 36.48
CA ALA A 323 40.54 -17.52 37.07
C ALA A 323 39.24 -17.25 36.27
N MET A 324 39.00 -15.99 35.88
CA MET A 324 37.85 -15.61 35.06
C MET A 324 37.90 -16.22 33.66
N ARG A 325 39.08 -16.26 33.02
CA ARG A 325 39.30 -16.87 31.70
C ARG A 325 38.97 -18.36 31.72
N VAL A 326 39.54 -19.10 32.68
CA VAL A 326 39.36 -20.56 32.78
C VAL A 326 37.90 -20.90 33.06
N VAL A 327 37.22 -20.16 33.95
CA VAL A 327 35.78 -20.38 34.25
C VAL A 327 34.90 -20.05 33.04
N SER A 328 35.19 -18.97 32.32
CA SER A 328 34.43 -18.60 31.11
C SER A 328 34.61 -19.60 29.96
N ALA A 329 35.76 -20.29 29.91
CA ALA A 329 36.10 -21.27 28.88
C ALA A 329 35.67 -22.71 29.24
N MET A 330 34.94 -22.91 30.33
CA MET A 330 34.48 -24.25 30.73
C MET A 330 33.52 -24.85 29.69
N PRO A 331 33.60 -26.18 29.47
CA PRO A 331 32.61 -26.88 28.64
C PRO A 331 31.23 -26.84 29.29
N SER A 332 30.20 -27.25 28.54
CA SER A 332 28.81 -27.29 29.04
C SER A 332 28.69 -28.14 30.31
N TRP A 333 27.98 -27.64 31.30
CA TRP A 333 27.65 -28.31 32.56
C TRP A 333 26.32 -29.07 32.44
N THR A 334 26.12 -30.05 33.33
CA THR A 334 24.78 -30.58 33.62
C THR A 334 24.01 -29.51 34.39
N PRO A 335 22.87 -28.99 33.88
CA PRO A 335 22.12 -27.91 34.52
C PRO A 335 21.56 -28.30 35.88
N ALA A 336 21.32 -27.31 36.73
CA ALA A 336 20.64 -27.49 38.00
C ALA A 336 19.16 -27.85 37.78
N GLU A 337 18.55 -28.53 38.76
CA GLU A 337 17.17 -28.98 38.72
C GLU A 337 16.41 -28.46 39.95
N ASN A 338 15.22 -27.92 39.73
CA ASN A 338 14.32 -27.45 40.77
C ASN A 338 12.88 -27.77 40.35
N GLU A 339 12.11 -28.45 41.20
CA GLU A 339 10.74 -28.91 40.89
C GLU A 339 10.66 -29.75 39.60
N GLY A 340 11.70 -30.56 39.34
CA GLY A 340 11.79 -31.39 38.12
C GLY A 340 12.11 -30.63 36.82
N LYS A 341 12.38 -29.32 36.89
CA LYS A 341 12.74 -28.48 35.72
C LYS A 341 14.20 -28.06 35.77
N LYS A 342 14.85 -28.02 34.60
CA LYS A 342 16.20 -27.47 34.45
C LYS A 342 16.17 -25.95 34.62
N VAL A 343 16.95 -25.41 35.54
CA VAL A 343 16.96 -23.98 35.89
C VAL A 343 18.37 -23.39 35.84
N ALA A 344 18.47 -22.06 35.71
CA ALA A 344 19.73 -21.37 35.90
C ALA A 344 20.11 -21.32 37.39
N CYS A 345 21.37 -21.62 37.71
CA CYS A 345 21.87 -21.61 39.07
C CYS A 345 23.16 -20.80 39.18
N ARG A 346 23.30 -20.00 40.24
CA ARG A 346 24.56 -19.35 40.59
C ARG A 346 25.45 -20.33 41.34
N MET A 347 26.73 -20.37 41.00
CA MET A 347 27.73 -21.18 41.67
C MET A 347 28.94 -20.34 42.05
N VAL A 348 29.71 -20.85 43.02
CA VAL A 348 30.99 -20.26 43.45
C VAL A 348 32.05 -21.35 43.44
N LEU A 349 33.13 -21.12 42.68
CA LEU A 349 34.25 -22.05 42.58
C LEU A 349 35.50 -21.43 43.22
N PRO A 350 36.06 -22.04 44.27
CA PRO A 350 37.37 -21.67 44.80
C PRO A 350 38.49 -22.27 43.94
N ILE A 351 39.31 -21.43 43.33
CA ILE A 351 40.50 -21.81 42.56
C ILE A 351 41.74 -21.50 43.40
N ASN A 352 42.58 -22.51 43.63
CA ASN A 352 43.76 -22.40 44.48
C ASN A 352 45.03 -22.32 43.62
N PHE A 353 45.69 -21.16 43.63
CA PHE A 353 46.97 -20.94 42.98
C PHE A 353 48.10 -21.17 43.98
N LYS A 354 48.85 -22.26 43.78
CA LYS A 354 50.06 -22.60 44.54
C LYS A 354 51.22 -22.78 43.56
N LEU A 355 52.38 -22.26 43.89
CA LEU A 355 53.61 -22.59 43.17
C LEU A 355 54.02 -23.99 43.60
N GLN A 356 54.42 -24.82 42.64
CA GLN A 356 55.13 -26.05 42.94
C GLN A 356 56.55 -25.66 43.35
N ASP A 357 56.98 -26.16 44.51
CA ASP A 357 58.35 -25.97 45.03
C ASP A 357 59.42 -26.52 44.08
#